data_AF-A0A8S0H5Q6-F1
#
_entry.id   AF-A0A8S0H5Q6-F1
#
_cell.length_a   1.000
_cell.length_b   1.000
_cell.length_c   1.000
_cell.angle_alpha   90.00
_cell.angle_beta   90.00
_cell.angle_gamma   90.00
#
_symmetry.space_group_name_H-M   'P 1'
#
loop_
_entity.id
_entity.type
_entity.pdbx_description
1 polymer ?
#
loop_
_entity_poly.entity_id
_entity_poly.type
_entity_poly.pdbx_seq_one_letter_code
_entity_poly.pdbx_strand_id
1 'polypeptide(L)'
;MGSETRLTLQDVAWHDAVGRVIETLDRDNFWSALVRLLQHYVPVDNWVVLVFSGGRPRLLAESPATDGEADSLFQDYLKGLYLLDPFYIHAREHPRSGLFRLQDVARNASSRPITTSAISA
;
A
#
# COMPACT_ATOMS: atom_id res chain seq x y z
N MET A 1 -12.36 39.56 -16.14
CA MET A 1 -13.63 39.15 -15.52
C MET A 1 -13.32 37.88 -14.75
N GLY A 2 -13.02 38.02 -13.45
CA GLY A 2 -12.56 36.92 -12.62
C GLY A 2 -13.71 35.97 -12.34
N SER A 3 -13.56 34.70 -12.71
CA SER A 3 -14.46 33.67 -12.22
C SER A 3 -14.26 33.58 -10.71
N GLU A 4 -15.23 34.04 -9.93
CA GLU A 4 -15.29 33.75 -8.50
C GLU A 4 -15.36 32.24 -8.34
N THR A 5 -14.28 31.61 -7.89
CA THR A 5 -14.28 30.19 -7.53
C THR A 5 -15.18 30.02 -6.31
N ARG A 6 -16.42 29.62 -6.55
CA ARG A 6 -17.39 29.36 -5.48
C ARG A 6 -17.01 28.05 -4.79
N LEU A 7 -16.21 28.14 -3.73
CA LEU A 7 -15.84 27.00 -2.90
C LEU A 7 -17.08 26.43 -2.21
N THR A 8 -17.34 25.14 -2.40
CA THR A 8 -18.37 24.43 -1.65
C THR A 8 -17.85 24.05 -0.25
N LEU A 9 -18.75 23.74 0.68
CA LEU A 9 -18.37 23.20 1.99
C LEU A 9 -17.58 21.88 1.84
N GLN A 10 -17.91 21.08 0.82
CA GLN A 10 -17.20 19.86 0.49
C GLN A 10 -15.77 20.15 0.02
N ASP A 11 -15.57 21.19 -0.80
CA ASP A 11 -14.23 21.62 -1.21
C ASP A 11 -13.41 22.05 0.01
N VAL A 12 -13.99 22.86 0.91
CA VAL A 12 -13.29 23.30 2.13
C VAL A 12 -12.91 22.12 3.02
N ALA A 13 -13.83 21.17 3.22
CA ALA A 13 -13.56 19.96 4.01
C ALA A 13 -12.47 19.09 3.37
N TRP A 14 -12.44 18.97 2.05
CA TRP A 14 -11.38 18.27 1.34
C TRP A 14 -10.01 18.94 1.52
N HIS A 15 -9.94 20.26 1.37
CA HIS A 15 -8.68 21.00 1.57
C HIS A 15 -8.17 20.88 3.01
N ASP A 16 -9.05 20.95 4.01
CA ASP A 16 -8.68 20.73 5.43
C ASP A 16 -8.14 19.30 5.64
N ALA A 17 -8.83 18.29 5.11
CA ALA A 17 -8.42 16.90 5.26
C ALA A 17 -7.07 16.60 4.60
N VAL A 18 -6.83 17.13 3.39
CA VAL A 18 -5.53 17.03 2.70
C VAL A 18 -4.45 17.81 3.47
N GLY A 19 -4.75 19.02 3.93
CA GLY A 19 -3.84 19.83 4.74
C GLY A 19 -3.35 19.09 5.99
N ARG A 20 -4.26 18.43 6.71
CA ARG A 20 -3.91 17.59 7.88
C ARG A 20 -2.96 16.45 7.53
N VAL A 21 -3.11 15.81 6.37
CA VAL A 21 -2.19 14.75 5.93
C VAL A 21 -0.81 15.32 5.58
N ILE A 22 -0.76 16.52 4.98
CA ILE A 22 0.51 17.19 4.69
C ILE A 22 1.23 17.60 5.99
N GLU A 23 0.50 18.07 6.99
CA GLU A 23 1.07 18.44 8.31
C GLU A 23 1.68 17.26 9.07
N THR A 24 1.25 16.03 8.75
CA THR A 24 1.80 14.80 9.32
C THR A 24 2.99 14.23 8.55
N LEU A 25 3.42 14.84 7.44
CA LEU A 25 4.67 14.46 6.77
C LEU A 25 5.84 14.43 7.76
N ASP A 26 6.71 13.43 7.59
CA ASP A 26 7.85 13.15 8.47
C ASP A 26 7.50 12.86 9.94
N ARG A 27 6.23 12.55 10.24
CA ARG A 27 5.77 12.09 11.56
C ARG A 27 5.33 10.63 11.51
N ASP A 28 5.40 9.95 12.66
CA ASP A 28 5.02 8.53 12.79
C ASP A 28 3.56 8.25 12.38
N ASN A 29 2.68 9.24 12.51
CA ASN A 29 1.26 9.11 12.19
C ASN A 29 0.90 9.44 10.73
N PHE A 30 1.89 9.73 9.86
CA PHE A 30 1.67 10.05 8.45
C PHE A 30 0.80 9.00 7.74
N TRP A 31 1.24 7.74 7.76
CA TRP A 31 0.58 6.65 7.03
C TRP A 31 -0.85 6.42 7.50
N SER A 32 -1.06 6.45 8.82
CA SER A 32 -2.39 6.35 9.41
C SER A 32 -3.30 7.51 9.02
N ALA A 33 -2.77 8.74 8.96
CA ALA A 33 -3.53 9.91 8.50
C ALA A 33 -3.90 9.80 7.01
N LEU A 34 -2.96 9.37 6.17
CA LEU A 34 -3.19 9.14 4.75
C LEU A 34 -4.28 8.08 4.51
N VAL A 35 -4.20 6.94 5.19
CA VAL A 35 -5.21 5.87 5.03
C VAL A 35 -6.57 6.31 5.54
N ARG A 36 -6.64 7.05 6.66
CA ARG A 36 -7.90 7.64 7.14
C ARG A 36 -8.54 8.56 6.10
N LEU A 37 -7.74 9.34 5.37
CA LEU A 37 -8.25 10.14 4.25
C LEU A 37 -8.83 9.22 3.15
N LEU A 38 -8.10 8.20 2.73
CA LEU A 38 -8.55 7.25 1.71
C LEU A 38 -9.82 6.48 2.10
N GLN A 39 -10.00 6.18 3.39
CA GLN A 39 -11.18 5.51 3.94
C GLN A 39 -12.50 6.26 3.73
N HIS A 40 -12.45 7.58 3.44
CA HIS A 40 -13.65 8.34 3.07
C HIS A 40 -14.17 7.96 1.67
N TYR A 41 -13.36 7.30 0.85
CA TYR A 41 -13.66 7.00 -0.55
C TYR A 41 -13.76 5.50 -0.83
N VAL A 42 -12.97 4.70 -0.12
CA VAL A 42 -12.92 3.25 -0.32
C VAL A 42 -12.91 2.54 1.03
N PRO A 43 -13.59 1.39 1.19
CA PRO A 43 -13.43 0.58 2.38
C PRO A 43 -11.99 0.07 2.48
N VAL A 44 -11.33 0.31 3.62
CA VAL A 44 -10.00 -0.19 3.93
C VAL A 44 -10.03 -0.83 5.31
N ASP A 45 -9.99 -2.16 5.33
CA ASP A 45 -10.00 -2.95 6.57
C ASP A 45 -8.59 -3.22 7.09
N ASN A 46 -7.60 -3.32 6.20
CA ASN A 46 -6.20 -3.57 6.52
C ASN A 46 -5.30 -2.86 5.48
N TRP A 47 -4.10 -2.44 5.89
CA TRP A 47 -3.12 -1.80 5.02
C TRP A 47 -1.69 -2.00 5.52
N VAL A 48 -0.74 -2.04 4.59
CA VAL A 48 0.70 -2.05 4.87
C VAL A 48 1.43 -1.14 3.91
N VAL A 49 2.56 -0.61 4.35
CA VAL A 49 3.46 0.20 3.54
C VAL A 49 4.81 -0.50 3.51
N LEU A 50 5.17 -0.97 2.32
CA LEU A 50 6.35 -1.79 2.10
C LEU A 50 7.25 -1.16 1.03
N VAL A 51 8.56 -1.32 1.19
CA VAL A 51 9.53 -1.12 0.12
C VAL A 51 10.00 -2.49 -0.37
N PHE A 52 9.60 -2.86 -1.58
CA PHE A 52 10.12 -4.04 -2.25
C PHE A 52 11.56 -3.80 -2.72
N SER A 53 12.40 -4.81 -2.56
CA SER A 53 13.81 -4.80 -2.97
C SER A 53 14.17 -6.13 -3.65
N GLY A 54 15.45 -6.37 -3.92
CA GLY A 54 15.92 -7.70 -4.37
C GLY A 54 15.92 -8.77 -3.27
N GLY A 55 15.61 -8.39 -2.03
CA GLY A 55 15.49 -9.30 -0.90
C GLY A 55 14.24 -9.01 -0.07
N ARG A 56 14.32 -9.32 1.23
CA ARG A 56 13.21 -9.13 2.18
C ARG A 56 12.59 -7.72 2.07
N PRO A 57 11.26 -7.60 1.95
CA PRO A 57 10.59 -6.31 1.95
C PRO A 57 10.87 -5.54 3.24
N ARG A 58 11.07 -4.23 3.12
CA ARG A 58 11.20 -3.36 4.30
C ARG A 58 9.82 -2.81 4.66
N LEU A 59 9.32 -3.15 5.84
CA LEU A 59 8.10 -2.57 6.41
C LEU A 59 8.39 -1.12 6.84
N LEU A 60 7.55 -0.18 6.41
CA LEU A 60 7.57 1.21 6.86
C LEU A 60 6.47 1.48 7.88
N ALA A 61 5.28 0.92 7.65
CA ALA A 61 4.12 1.03 8.54
C ALA A 61 3.09 -0.04 8.22
N GLU A 62 2.27 -0.39 9.20
CA GLU A 62 1.16 -1.32 9.07
C GLU A 62 -0.06 -0.79 9.82
N SER A 63 -1.23 -1.30 9.48
CA SER A 63 -2.44 -1.00 10.24
C SER A 63 -2.27 -1.46 11.69
N PRO A 64 -2.78 -0.70 12.68
CA PRO A 64 -2.73 -1.14 14.07
C PRO A 64 -3.41 -2.49 14.25
N ALA A 65 -2.75 -3.44 14.89
CA ALA A 65 -3.37 -4.70 15.27
C ALA A 65 -4.53 -4.42 16.23
N THR A 66 -5.66 -5.09 16.03
CA THR A 66 -6.85 -4.96 16.90
C THR A 66 -6.53 -5.36 18.35
N ASP A 67 -5.55 -6.24 18.53
CA ASP A 67 -5.27 -6.94 19.79
C ASP A 67 -3.85 -6.65 20.34
N GLY A 68 -3.06 -5.80 19.67
CA GLY A 68 -1.70 -5.43 20.09
C GLY A 68 -0.63 -6.52 19.95
N GLU A 69 -1.01 -7.74 19.54
CA GLU A 69 -0.07 -8.82 19.22
C GLU A 69 0.60 -8.57 17.86
N ALA A 70 1.89 -8.94 17.76
CA ALA A 70 2.59 -8.93 16.48
C ALA A 70 1.92 -9.94 15.53
N ASP A 71 1.49 -9.48 14.36
CA ASP A 71 0.81 -10.34 13.38
C ASP A 71 1.79 -11.42 12.86
N SER A 72 1.68 -12.62 13.44
CA SER A 72 2.53 -13.76 13.10
C SER A 72 2.48 -14.10 11.60
N LEU A 73 1.34 -13.88 10.95
CA LEU A 73 1.20 -14.05 9.49
C LEU A 73 2.06 -13.04 8.73
N PHE A 74 2.15 -11.80 9.21
CA PHE A 74 2.98 -10.78 8.59
C PHE A 74 4.48 -11.07 8.78
N GLN A 75 4.87 -11.66 9.90
CA GLN A 75 6.25 -12.14 10.07
C GLN A 75 6.59 -13.25 9.08
N ASP A 76 5.68 -14.19 8.83
CA ASP A 76 5.88 -15.24 7.83
C ASP A 76 5.86 -14.69 6.41
N TYR A 77 5.06 -13.65 6.15
CA TYR A 77 5.12 -12.87 4.92
C TYR A 77 6.53 -12.36 4.65
N LEU A 78 7.15 -11.70 5.63
CA LEU A 78 8.49 -11.15 5.51
C LEU A 78 9.60 -12.23 5.44
N LYS A 79 9.37 -13.44 5.96
CA LYS A 79 10.34 -14.55 5.88
C LYS A 79 10.40 -15.23 4.52
N GLY A 80 9.36 -15.10 3.69
CA GLY A 80 9.41 -15.71 2.37
C GLY A 80 8.09 -15.73 1.60
N LEU A 81 6.93 -15.59 2.24
CA LEU A 81 5.67 -15.63 1.49
C LEU A 81 5.52 -14.42 0.55
N TYR A 82 6.24 -13.33 0.78
CA TYR A 82 6.30 -12.19 -0.16
C TYR A 82 6.76 -12.61 -1.56
N LEU A 83 7.52 -13.70 -1.72
CA LEU A 83 7.93 -14.21 -3.04
C LEU A 83 6.74 -14.73 -3.87
N LEU A 84 5.64 -15.06 -3.20
CA LEU A 84 4.38 -15.50 -3.81
C LEU A 84 3.37 -14.37 -3.97
N ASP A 85 3.68 -13.18 -3.46
CA ASP A 85 2.79 -12.01 -3.54
C ASP A 85 2.72 -11.50 -4.99
N PRO A 86 1.53 -11.47 -5.62
CA PRO A 86 1.35 -10.93 -6.97
C PRO A 86 1.84 -9.49 -7.12
N PHE A 87 1.76 -8.66 -6.07
CA PHE A 87 2.26 -7.29 -6.11
C PHE A 87 3.79 -7.24 -6.14
N TYR A 88 4.46 -8.10 -5.36
CA TYR A 88 5.91 -8.22 -5.39
C TYR A 88 6.39 -8.70 -6.76
N ILE A 89 5.80 -9.77 -7.29
CA ILE A 89 6.12 -10.33 -8.60
C ILE A 89 5.95 -9.25 -9.68
N HIS A 90 4.79 -8.58 -9.69
CA HIS A 90 4.49 -7.54 -10.68
C HIS A 90 5.49 -6.37 -10.59
N ALA A 91 5.82 -5.90 -9.39
CA ALA A 91 6.76 -4.80 -9.19
C ALA A 91 8.19 -5.14 -9.63
N ARG A 92 8.61 -6.42 -9.50
CA ARG A 92 9.92 -6.90 -9.95
C ARG A 92 10.00 -7.05 -11.48
N GLU A 93 8.93 -7.50 -12.11
CA GLU A 93 8.89 -7.74 -13.56
C GLU A 93 8.63 -6.43 -14.35
N HIS A 94 7.83 -5.53 -13.79
CA HIS A 94 7.40 -4.28 -14.43
C HIS A 94 7.61 -3.09 -13.48
N PRO A 95 8.86 -2.61 -13.32
CA PRO A 95 9.18 -1.55 -12.35
C PRO A 95 8.60 -0.20 -12.81
N ARG A 96 7.32 0.02 -12.49
CA ARG A 96 6.57 1.23 -12.82
C ARG A 96 5.66 1.62 -11.65
N SER A 97 5.64 2.91 -11.33
CA SER A 97 4.69 3.47 -10.38
C SER A 97 3.26 3.43 -10.94
N GLY A 98 2.29 3.06 -10.11
CA GLY A 98 0.89 3.00 -10.52
C GLY A 98 -0.02 2.48 -9.41
N LEU A 99 -1.32 2.47 -9.72
CA LEU A 99 -2.34 1.82 -8.90
C LEU A 99 -2.69 0.48 -9.56
N PHE A 100 -2.51 -0.61 -8.82
CA PHE A 100 -2.74 -1.96 -9.31
C PHE A 100 -3.81 -2.64 -8.45
N ARG A 101 -4.72 -3.38 -9.09
CA ARG A 101 -5.68 -4.22 -8.37
C ARG A 101 -5.18 -5.65 -8.34
N LEU A 102 -5.48 -6.35 -7.25
CA LEU A 102 -5.09 -7.74 -7.05
C LEU A 102 -5.49 -8.64 -8.23
N GLN A 103 -6.71 -8.48 -8.74
CA GLN A 103 -7.22 -9.24 -9.89
C GLN A 103 -6.40 -9.06 -11.18
N ASP A 104 -5.74 -7.91 -11.36
CA ASP A 104 -4.99 -7.59 -12.56
C ASP A 104 -3.57 -8.17 -12.45
N VAL A 105 -2.95 -8.08 -11.26
CA VAL A 105 -1.60 -8.63 -11.01
C VAL A 105 -1.59 -10.15 -10.81
N ALA A 106 -2.63 -10.72 -10.20
CA ALA A 106 -2.70 -12.16 -9.93
C ALA A 106 -2.88 -12.99 -11.22
N ARG A 107 -3.59 -12.47 -12.23
CA ARG A 107 -3.71 -13.13 -13.55
C ARG A 107 -2.39 -13.22 -14.28
N ASN A 108 -1.55 -12.20 -14.14
CA ASN A 108 -0.20 -12.20 -14.73
C ASN A 108 0.72 -13.16 -13.98
N ALA A 109 0.53 -13.35 -12.67
CA ALA A 109 1.29 -14.32 -11.89
C ALA A 109 0.91 -15.78 -12.22
N SER A 110 -0.39 -16.09 -12.38
CA SER A 110 -0.89 -17.46 -12.58
C SER A 110 -0.71 -18.00 -14.01
N SER A 111 -0.41 -17.14 -14.98
CA SER A 111 -0.11 -17.54 -16.36
C SER A 111 1.32 -18.05 -16.55
N ARG A 112 2.12 -18.15 -15.48
CA ARG A 112 3.50 -18.66 -15.53
C ARG A 112 3.57 -20.19 -15.49
N PRO A 113 4.37 -20.84 -16.35
CA PRO A 113 4.84 -22.20 -16.10
C PRO A 113 5.78 -22.19 -14.89
N ILE A 114 5.58 -23.11 -13.95
CA ILE A 114 6.47 -23.31 -12.80
C ILE A 114 7.85 -23.68 -13.35
N THR A 115 8.76 -22.72 -13.43
CA THR A 115 10.13 -22.99 -13.87
C THR A 115 10.94 -23.38 -12.64
N THR A 116 11.21 -24.68 -12.50
CA THR A 116 12.12 -25.26 -11.53
C THR A 116 13.54 -24.74 -11.77
N SER A 117 13.89 -23.58 -11.21
CA SER A 117 15.28 -23.09 -11.17
C SER A 117 15.61 -22.18 -9.98
N ALA A 118 14.71 -22.03 -9.00
CA ALA A 118 14.95 -21.17 -7.83
C ALA A 118 14.98 -21.94 -6.49
N ILE A 119 15.31 -23.23 -6.51
CA ILE A 119 15.68 -24.01 -5.31
C ILE A 119 17.09 -24.56 -5.53
N SER A 120 18.07 -23.67 -5.69
CA SER A 120 19.48 -23.98 -5.44
C SER A 120 20.26 -22.67 -5.36
N ALA A 121 20.46 -22.19 -4.13
CA ALA A 121 21.62 -21.42 -3.65
C ALA A 121 21.35 -21.01 -2.20
#